data_AF-A0A6C0E9W9-F1
#
_entry.id   AF-A0A6C0E9W9-F1
#
_cell.length_a   1.000
_cell.length_b   1.000
_cell.length_c   1.000
_cell.angle_alpha   90.00
_cell.angle_beta   90.00
_cell.angle_gamma   90.00
#
_symmetry.space_group_name_H-M   'P 1'
#
loop_
_entity.id
_entity.type
_entity.pdbx_description
1 polymer ?
#
loop_
_entity_poly.entity_id
_entity_poly.type
_entity_poly.pdbx_seq_one_letter_code
_entity_poly.pdbx_strand_id
1 'polypeptide(L)'
;MSDNIDIITNALEYYDSNNEKYQKIFKNAKYFKYVDSNSDIDHDKLILLDENKKEIFQSRIEIIGMYVANTNIWTWGWAITRFTKNLTFLVKKLINYGIELDPSAAMLKDELINSRFKISHPIQLDIHCAIASYLTKKPIVYKLFYEQNYIKEARDKNELYEIKVPKSNFFIYYFFFIDNPDD
;
A
#
# COMPACT_ATOMS: atom_id res chain seq x y z
N MET A 1 26.16 -8.88 -9.02
CA MET A 1 25.55 -7.62 -9.51
C MET A 1 24.34 -7.89 -10.41
N SER A 2 24.32 -8.98 -11.19
CA SER A 2 23.13 -9.40 -11.98
C SER A 2 21.88 -9.63 -11.13
N ASP A 3 22.03 -10.32 -9.99
CA ASP A 3 20.90 -10.90 -9.27
C ASP A 3 19.91 -9.87 -8.68
N ASN A 4 20.36 -8.63 -8.41
CA ASN A 4 19.50 -7.57 -7.87
C ASN A 4 18.63 -6.90 -8.95
N ILE A 5 19.18 -6.73 -10.15
CA ILE A 5 18.43 -6.18 -11.29
C ILE A 5 17.31 -7.16 -11.67
N ASP A 6 17.59 -8.46 -11.56
CA ASP A 6 16.62 -9.50 -11.82
C ASP A 6 15.45 -9.44 -10.81
N ILE A 7 15.70 -9.17 -9.53
CA ILE A 7 14.61 -9.02 -8.53
C ILE A 7 13.72 -7.82 -8.85
N ILE A 8 14.30 -6.65 -9.16
CA ILE A 8 13.50 -5.45 -9.45
C ILE A 8 12.68 -5.65 -10.73
N THR A 9 13.29 -6.23 -11.77
CA THR A 9 12.61 -6.51 -13.04
C THR A 9 11.46 -7.49 -12.84
N ASN A 10 11.73 -8.64 -12.19
CA ASN A 10 10.69 -9.62 -11.86
C ASN A 10 9.58 -9.03 -10.97
N ALA A 11 9.94 -8.13 -10.05
CA ALA A 11 8.97 -7.46 -9.19
C ALA A 11 8.06 -6.53 -9.99
N LEU A 12 8.60 -5.76 -10.93
CA LEU A 12 7.83 -4.90 -11.82
C LEU A 12 6.92 -5.72 -12.73
N GLU A 13 7.43 -6.79 -13.35
CA GLU A 13 6.62 -7.70 -14.18
C GLU A 13 5.47 -8.34 -13.39
N TYR A 14 5.75 -8.80 -12.16
CA TYR A 14 4.73 -9.32 -11.25
C TYR A 14 3.70 -8.24 -10.90
N TYR A 15 4.13 -7.02 -10.63
CA TYR A 15 3.26 -5.92 -10.27
C TYR A 15 2.36 -5.49 -11.42
N ASP A 16 2.93 -5.33 -12.61
CA ASP A 16 2.22 -4.86 -13.81
C ASP A 16 1.20 -5.89 -14.30
N SER A 17 1.56 -7.18 -14.33
CA SER A 17 0.63 -8.25 -14.69
C SER A 17 -0.55 -8.36 -13.73
N ASN A 18 -0.32 -8.23 -12.42
CA ASN A 18 -1.39 -8.21 -11.43
C ASN A 18 -2.24 -6.94 -11.52
N ASN A 19 -1.64 -5.79 -11.77
CA ASN A 19 -2.39 -4.55 -12.00
C ASN A 19 -3.31 -4.69 -13.21
N GLU A 20 -2.83 -5.21 -14.34
CA GLU A 20 -3.65 -5.40 -15.53
C GLU A 20 -4.84 -6.34 -15.26
N LYS A 21 -4.60 -7.39 -14.46
CA LYS A 21 -5.63 -8.36 -14.06
C LYS A 21 -6.68 -7.72 -13.14
N TYR A 22 -6.26 -7.07 -12.06
CA TYR A 22 -7.16 -6.69 -10.96
C TYR A 22 -7.71 -5.25 -11.07
N GLN A 23 -7.04 -4.31 -11.76
CA GLN A 23 -7.53 -2.93 -11.88
C GLN A 23 -8.93 -2.85 -12.50
N LYS A 24 -9.28 -3.80 -13.38
CA LYS A 24 -10.60 -3.85 -14.02
C LYS A 24 -11.73 -4.07 -13.00
N ILE A 25 -11.46 -4.76 -11.90
CA ILE A 25 -12.42 -5.03 -10.82
C ILE A 25 -12.72 -3.74 -10.07
N PHE A 26 -11.69 -2.94 -9.79
CA PHE A 26 -11.80 -1.73 -8.97
C PHE A 26 -12.16 -0.48 -9.77
N LYS A 27 -12.22 -0.55 -11.11
CA LYS A 27 -12.54 0.57 -12.02
C LYS A 27 -13.82 1.32 -11.61
N ASN A 28 -14.83 0.59 -11.13
CA ASN A 28 -16.14 1.16 -10.80
C ASN A 28 -16.26 1.57 -9.33
N ALA A 29 -15.20 1.42 -8.52
CA ALA A 29 -15.21 1.86 -7.14
C ALA A 29 -15.34 3.38 -7.07
N LYS A 30 -16.38 3.85 -6.38
CA LYS A 30 -16.68 5.26 -6.13
C LYS A 30 -16.61 5.61 -4.66
N TYR A 31 -16.90 4.66 -3.78
CA TYR A 31 -16.82 4.88 -2.36
C TYR A 31 -16.01 3.77 -1.70
N PHE A 32 -15.49 4.07 -0.51
CA PHE A 32 -14.91 3.08 0.37
C PHE A 32 -15.43 3.24 1.80
N LYS A 33 -15.38 2.14 2.56
CA LYS A 33 -15.63 2.11 3.99
C LYS A 33 -14.47 1.41 4.68
N TYR A 34 -14.00 2.02 5.77
CA TYR A 34 -13.03 1.40 6.67
C TYR A 34 -13.76 0.67 7.80
N VAL A 35 -13.33 -0.55 8.10
CA VAL A 35 -13.85 -1.31 9.23
C VAL A 35 -12.67 -1.72 10.10
N ASP A 36 -12.52 -1.04 11.23
CA ASP A 36 -11.54 -1.38 12.25
C ASP A 36 -11.79 -2.79 12.76
N SER A 37 -10.70 -3.52 12.94
CA SER A 37 -10.71 -4.70 13.79
C SER A 37 -10.82 -4.31 15.27
N ASN A 38 -11.57 -5.09 16.06
CA ASN A 38 -11.68 -4.88 17.51
C ASN A 38 -10.52 -5.52 18.29
N SER A 39 -9.52 -6.09 17.61
CA SER A 39 -8.40 -6.81 18.25
C SER A 39 -7.09 -6.58 17.50
N ASP A 40 -5.96 -6.66 18.21
CA ASP A 40 -4.61 -6.56 17.62
C ASP A 40 -4.24 -7.75 16.71
N ILE A 41 -5.08 -8.79 16.67
CA ILE A 41 -4.87 -10.04 15.93
C ILE A 41 -5.63 -10.01 14.60
N ASP A 42 -6.78 -9.36 14.57
CA ASP A 42 -7.61 -9.25 13.39
C ASP A 42 -7.11 -8.13 12.48
N HIS A 43 -7.27 -8.29 11.17
CA HIS A 43 -6.93 -7.23 10.22
C HIS A 43 -8.12 -6.29 10.04
N ASP A 44 -7.81 -5.01 9.90
CA ASP A 44 -8.78 -4.03 9.43
C ASP A 44 -9.21 -4.38 8.00
N LYS A 45 -10.40 -3.93 7.62
CA LYS A 45 -10.95 -4.19 6.28
C LYS A 45 -11.23 -2.90 5.53
N LEU A 46 -11.04 -2.96 4.23
CA LEU A 46 -11.53 -1.98 3.29
C LEU A 46 -12.64 -2.60 2.45
N ILE A 47 -13.78 -1.91 2.40
CA ILE A 47 -14.92 -2.28 1.55
C ILE A 47 -15.02 -1.25 0.44
N LEU A 48 -14.96 -1.68 -0.81
CA LEU A 48 -15.11 -0.87 -2.02
C LEU A 48 -16.53 -0.97 -2.55
N LEU A 49 -17.12 0.17 -2.91
CA LEU A 49 -18.52 0.30 -3.27
C LEU A 49 -18.67 1.07 -4.59
N ASP A 50 -19.67 0.71 -5.39
CA ASP A 50 -20.01 1.40 -6.64
C ASP A 50 -20.78 2.70 -6.41
N GLU A 51 -21.18 3.37 -7.49
CA GLU A 51 -21.97 4.62 -7.44
C GLU A 51 -23.33 4.48 -6.72
N ASN A 52 -23.89 3.27 -6.70
CA ASN A 52 -25.15 2.93 -6.03
C ASN A 52 -24.93 2.43 -4.60
N LYS A 53 -23.69 2.52 -4.08
CA LYS A 53 -23.27 2.02 -2.76
C LYS A 53 -23.43 0.51 -2.62
N LYS A 54 -23.38 -0.24 -3.73
CA LYS A 54 -23.33 -1.70 -3.73
C LYS A 54 -21.88 -2.15 -3.59
N GLU A 55 -21.65 -3.16 -2.75
CA GLU A 55 -20.31 -3.74 -2.55
C GLU A 55 -19.78 -4.32 -3.87
N ILE A 56 -18.59 -3.87 -4.25
CA ILE A 56 -17.82 -4.43 -5.36
C ILE A 56 -16.86 -5.47 -4.83
N PHE A 57 -16.18 -5.14 -3.73
CA PHE A 57 -15.14 -5.97 -3.17
C PHE A 57 -14.88 -5.58 -1.72
N GLN A 58 -14.47 -6.54 -0.90
CA GLN A 58 -13.94 -6.29 0.43
C GLN A 58 -12.66 -7.10 0.64
N SER A 59 -11.73 -6.53 1.39
CA SER A 59 -10.49 -7.23 1.73
C SER A 59 -10.00 -6.78 3.09
N ARG A 60 -9.40 -7.72 3.82
CA ARG A 60 -8.45 -7.40 4.88
C ARG A 60 -7.28 -6.64 4.28
N ILE A 61 -6.78 -5.65 5.02
CA ILE A 61 -5.74 -4.75 4.51
C ILE A 61 -4.52 -4.70 5.43
N GLU A 62 -3.39 -4.38 4.81
CA GLU A 62 -2.19 -3.92 5.50
C GLU A 62 -1.59 -2.74 4.75
N ILE A 63 -0.91 -1.83 5.45
CA ILE A 63 -0.30 -0.63 4.88
C ILE A 63 1.13 -0.93 4.45
N ILE A 64 1.39 -0.72 3.16
CA ILE A 64 2.72 -0.75 2.57
C ILE A 64 3.48 0.51 2.97
N GLY A 65 2.87 1.68 2.76
CA GLY A 65 3.50 2.95 3.03
C GLY A 65 2.60 4.13 2.69
N MET A 66 3.15 5.32 2.92
CA MET A 66 2.49 6.60 2.70
C MET A 66 3.38 7.49 1.84
N TYR A 67 2.78 8.09 0.82
CA TYR A 67 3.40 9.15 0.04
C TYR A 67 2.76 10.49 0.38
N VAL A 68 3.56 11.51 0.72
CA VAL A 68 3.06 12.86 0.98
C VAL A 68 3.39 13.77 -0.20
N ALA A 69 2.35 14.21 -0.92
CA ALA A 69 2.51 14.84 -2.23
C ALA A 69 3.11 16.26 -2.17
N ASN A 70 2.98 16.98 -1.05
CA ASN A 70 3.57 18.32 -0.91
C ASN A 70 5.09 18.29 -0.68
N THR A 71 5.59 17.25 -0.02
CA THR A 71 7.02 17.09 0.28
C THR A 71 7.68 16.07 -0.63
N ASN A 72 6.92 15.37 -1.47
CA ASN A 72 7.37 14.23 -2.26
C ASN A 72 8.12 13.19 -1.42
N ILE A 73 7.63 12.89 -0.22
CA ILE A 73 8.26 11.92 0.69
C ILE A 73 7.44 10.64 0.69
N TRP A 74 8.08 9.54 0.32
CA TRP A 74 7.62 8.19 0.65
C TRP A 74 8.09 7.83 2.05
N THR A 75 7.22 7.22 2.85
CA THR A 75 7.55 6.62 4.15
C THR A 75 6.98 5.21 4.19
N TRP A 76 7.83 4.22 4.48
CA TRP A 76 7.38 2.85 4.66
C TRP A 76 6.45 2.72 5.87
N GLY A 77 5.47 1.82 5.79
CA GLY A 77 4.48 1.59 6.84
C GLY A 77 5.11 1.21 8.18
N TRP A 78 6.22 0.45 8.17
CA TRP A 78 6.94 0.06 9.39
C TRP A 78 7.55 1.25 10.14
N ALA A 79 7.80 2.38 9.47
CA ALA A 79 8.39 3.57 10.05
C ALA A 79 7.35 4.56 10.61
N ILE A 80 6.05 4.29 10.43
CA ILE A 80 4.96 5.17 10.84
C ILE A 80 4.42 4.70 12.19
N THR A 81 4.77 5.41 13.26
CA THR A 81 4.49 5.01 14.66
C THR A 81 3.01 4.96 15.04
N ARG A 82 2.14 5.65 14.29
CA ARG A 82 0.69 5.65 14.53
C ARG A 82 0.00 4.38 14.03
N PHE A 83 0.67 3.56 13.22
CA PHE A 83 0.06 2.34 12.70
C PHE A 83 0.20 1.19 13.68
N THR A 84 -0.88 0.46 13.84
CA THR A 84 -0.96 -0.74 14.68
C THR A 84 -0.20 -1.91 14.05
N LYS A 85 0.03 -2.95 14.85
CA LYS A 85 0.81 -4.12 14.42
C LYS A 85 0.13 -4.90 13.30
N ASN A 86 -1.18 -5.13 13.41
CA ASN A 86 -2.01 -5.81 12.41
C ASN A 86 -2.01 -5.10 11.05
N LEU A 87 -1.86 -3.77 11.03
CA LEU A 87 -1.77 -2.99 9.79
C LEU A 87 -0.38 -2.99 9.14
N THR A 88 0.66 -3.46 9.83
CA THR A 88 2.06 -3.31 9.37
C THR A 88 2.86 -4.60 9.44
N PHE A 89 2.20 -5.74 9.58
CA PHE A 89 2.85 -7.02 9.81
C PHE A 89 3.70 -7.47 8.61
N LEU A 90 3.15 -7.45 7.39
CA LEU A 90 3.83 -7.78 6.14
C LEU A 90 4.99 -6.82 5.88
N VAL A 91 4.78 -5.51 6.02
CA VAL A 91 5.85 -4.54 5.77
C VAL A 91 6.96 -4.61 6.85
N LYS A 92 6.64 -5.06 8.07
CA LYS A 92 7.65 -5.39 9.09
C LYS A 92 8.46 -6.64 8.73
N LYS A 93 7.87 -7.63 8.09
CA LYS A 93 8.63 -8.76 7.53
C LYS A 93 9.57 -8.32 6.41
N LEU A 94 9.17 -7.34 5.59
CA LEU A 94 10.02 -6.79 4.53
C LEU A 94 11.29 -6.13 5.07
N ILE A 95 11.19 -5.28 6.11
CA ILE A 95 12.39 -4.70 6.72
C ILE A 95 13.28 -5.77 7.36
N ASN A 96 12.71 -6.78 8.03
CA ASN A 96 13.51 -7.87 8.61
C ASN A 96 14.29 -8.62 7.52
N TYR A 97 13.63 -8.94 6.41
CA TYR A 97 14.29 -9.50 5.23
C TYR A 97 15.41 -8.58 4.72
N GLY A 98 15.14 -7.27 4.59
CA GLY A 98 16.15 -6.28 4.19
C GLY A 98 17.37 -6.21 5.12
N ILE A 99 17.16 -6.32 6.44
CA ILE A 99 18.26 -6.34 7.43
C ILE A 99 19.14 -7.57 7.24
N GLU A 100 18.53 -8.72 6.95
CA GLU A 100 19.21 -10.01 6.75
C GLU A 100 19.91 -10.14 5.38
N LEU A 101 19.61 -9.26 4.40
CA LEU A 101 20.25 -9.29 3.10
C LEU A 101 21.77 -9.13 3.18
N ASP A 102 22.48 -9.90 2.36
CA ASP A 102 23.93 -9.80 2.18
C ASP A 102 24.32 -8.42 1.61
N PRO A 103 25.49 -7.85 1.97
CA PRO A 103 25.95 -6.58 1.41
C PRO A 103 26.06 -6.56 -0.13
N SER A 104 26.21 -7.70 -0.79
CA SER A 104 26.15 -7.80 -2.26
C SER A 104 24.78 -7.41 -2.84
N ALA A 105 23.73 -7.41 -2.02
CA ALA A 105 22.39 -6.91 -2.33
C ALA A 105 22.15 -5.46 -1.86
N ALA A 106 23.21 -4.65 -1.74
CA ALA A 106 23.17 -3.30 -1.17
C ALA A 106 22.00 -2.43 -1.67
N MET A 107 21.71 -2.43 -2.97
CA MET A 107 20.61 -1.60 -3.52
C MET A 107 19.24 -2.01 -2.97
N LEU A 108 18.93 -3.31 -2.98
CA LEU A 108 17.67 -3.82 -2.44
C LEU A 108 17.62 -3.67 -0.91
N LYS A 109 18.78 -3.85 -0.26
CA LYS A 109 18.91 -3.62 1.17
C LYS A 109 18.57 -2.19 1.55
N ASP A 110 19.22 -1.21 0.91
CA ASP A 110 18.99 0.22 1.12
C ASP A 110 17.52 0.60 0.86
N GLU A 111 16.93 0.03 -0.20
CA GLU A 111 15.53 0.22 -0.56
C GLU A 111 14.56 -0.21 0.57
N LEU A 112 14.83 -1.33 1.23
CA LEU A 112 13.96 -1.91 2.26
C LEU A 112 14.20 -1.35 3.68
N ILE A 113 15.44 -1.02 4.03
CA ILE A 113 15.79 -0.60 5.40
C ILE A 113 15.71 0.91 5.62
N ASN A 114 15.83 1.73 4.58
CA ASN A 114 15.69 3.17 4.73
C ASN A 114 14.22 3.52 4.97
N SER A 115 13.96 4.30 6.01
CA SER A 115 12.57 4.61 6.40
C SER A 115 11.82 5.50 5.41
N ARG A 116 12.55 6.38 4.71
CA ARG A 116 11.97 7.46 3.91
C ARG A 116 12.80 7.74 2.67
N PHE A 117 12.11 8.09 1.60
CA PHE A 117 12.71 8.44 0.32
C PHE A 117 12.11 9.74 -0.19
N LYS A 118 12.97 10.62 -0.71
CA LYS A 118 12.53 11.75 -1.51
C LYS A 118 12.27 11.24 -2.93
N ILE A 119 11.02 11.31 -3.36
CA ILE A 119 10.61 10.91 -4.69
C ILE A 119 10.91 12.04 -5.65
N SER A 120 11.74 11.73 -6.63
CA SER A 120 12.13 12.59 -7.74
C SER A 120 11.37 12.24 -9.02
N HIS A 121 11.02 10.96 -9.20
CA HIS A 121 10.29 10.46 -10.35
C HIS A 121 9.13 9.56 -9.90
N PRO A 122 7.91 9.68 -10.47
CA PRO A 122 6.74 8.90 -10.06
C PRO A 122 6.95 7.38 -10.10
N ILE A 123 7.74 6.87 -11.06
CA ILE A 123 8.06 5.44 -11.19
C ILE A 123 8.67 4.84 -9.91
N GLN A 124 9.32 5.65 -9.06
CA GLN A 124 9.89 5.17 -7.80
C GLN A 124 8.79 4.65 -6.86
N LEU A 125 7.60 5.23 -6.90
CA LEU A 125 6.45 4.73 -6.13
C LEU A 125 6.02 3.35 -6.61
N ASP A 126 6.04 3.11 -7.92
CA ASP A 126 5.70 1.81 -8.49
C ASP A 126 6.80 0.78 -8.16
N ILE A 127 8.08 1.17 -8.14
CA ILE A 127 9.17 0.31 -7.68
C ILE A 127 8.96 -0.10 -6.21
N HIS A 128 8.66 0.84 -5.31
CA HIS A 128 8.35 0.54 -3.90
C HIS A 128 7.21 -0.48 -3.79
N CYS A 129 6.12 -0.26 -4.55
CA CYS A 129 4.96 -1.14 -4.54
C CYS A 129 5.27 -2.52 -5.13
N ALA A 130 6.01 -2.56 -6.23
CA ALA A 130 6.37 -3.76 -6.94
C ALA A 130 7.24 -4.69 -6.08
N ILE A 131 8.30 -4.15 -5.47
CA ILE A 131 9.17 -4.90 -4.57
C ILE A 131 8.35 -5.43 -3.38
N ALA A 132 7.52 -4.58 -2.77
CA ALA A 132 6.71 -4.97 -1.63
C ALA A 132 5.71 -6.08 -1.98
N SER A 133 5.00 -5.94 -3.10
CA SER A 133 4.05 -6.92 -3.64
C SER A 133 4.73 -8.25 -3.98
N TYR A 134 5.85 -8.19 -4.68
CA TYR A 134 6.60 -9.37 -5.12
C TYR A 134 7.20 -10.17 -3.98
N LEU A 135 7.78 -9.51 -2.98
CA LEU A 135 8.41 -10.18 -1.84
C LEU A 135 7.38 -10.73 -0.84
N THR A 136 6.24 -10.05 -0.67
CA THR A 136 5.15 -10.53 0.20
C THR A 136 4.19 -11.51 -0.48
N LYS A 137 4.32 -11.68 -1.80
CA LYS A 137 3.39 -12.45 -2.64
C LYS A 137 1.95 -11.96 -2.51
N LYS A 138 1.77 -10.66 -2.32
CA LYS A 138 0.46 -9.99 -2.29
C LYS A 138 0.22 -9.29 -3.61
N PRO A 139 -0.65 -9.82 -4.49
CA PRO A 139 -0.74 -9.36 -5.88
C PRO A 139 -1.41 -8.00 -6.01
N ILE A 140 -2.26 -7.61 -5.07
CA ILE A 140 -3.08 -6.41 -5.19
C ILE A 140 -2.53 -5.32 -4.27
N VAL A 141 -2.06 -4.24 -4.89
CA VAL A 141 -1.74 -2.97 -4.22
C VAL A 141 -2.81 -1.95 -4.55
N TYR A 142 -3.52 -1.49 -3.53
CA TYR A 142 -4.56 -0.48 -3.67
C TYR A 142 -4.12 0.86 -3.11
N LYS A 143 -4.48 1.96 -3.80
CA LYS A 143 -4.06 3.33 -3.46
C LYS A 143 -5.28 4.15 -3.05
N LEU A 144 -5.25 4.79 -1.88
CA LEU A 144 -6.28 5.75 -1.46
C LEU A 144 -5.65 7.13 -1.22
N PHE A 145 -6.35 8.16 -1.68
CA PHE A 145 -5.94 9.55 -1.57
C PHE A 145 -6.71 10.23 -0.43
N TYR A 146 -6.00 10.99 0.38
CA TYR A 146 -6.57 11.70 1.52
C TYR A 146 -6.08 13.14 1.56
N GLU A 147 -6.98 14.08 1.82
CA GLU A 147 -6.61 15.45 2.16
C GLU A 147 -6.00 15.51 3.55
N GLN A 148 -4.97 16.34 3.74
CA GLN A 148 -4.34 16.52 5.06
C GLN A 148 -5.33 16.95 6.15
N ASN A 149 -6.38 17.68 5.79
CA ASN A 149 -7.40 18.15 6.72
C ASN A 149 -8.38 17.04 7.16
N TYR A 150 -8.53 15.99 6.37
CA TYR A 150 -9.49 14.88 6.62
C TYR A 150 -9.11 14.00 7.81
N ILE A 151 -7.82 13.99 8.23
CA ILE A 151 -7.35 13.18 9.37
C ILE A 151 -8.04 13.61 10.68
N LYS A 152 -8.53 14.85 10.78
CA LYS A 152 -9.25 15.32 11.97
C LYS A 152 -10.68 14.77 12.07
N GLU A 153 -11.29 14.41 10.95
CA GLU A 153 -12.72 14.06 10.84
C GLU A 153 -12.94 12.54 10.72
N ALA A 154 -11.99 11.78 10.16
CA ALA A 154 -12.11 10.33 9.94
C ALA A 154 -11.98 9.45 11.20
N ARG A 155 -12.36 9.96 12.37
CA ARG A 155 -12.42 9.21 13.64
C ARG A 155 -13.75 8.50 13.85
N ASP A 156 -14.75 8.76 13.00
CA ASP A 156 -16.04 8.08 13.13
C ASP A 156 -16.04 6.74 12.40
N LYS A 157 -16.21 5.68 13.20
CA LYS A 157 -16.20 4.29 12.76
C LYS A 157 -17.42 4.06 11.86
N ASN A 158 -17.18 3.46 10.68
CA ASN A 158 -18.20 3.11 9.67
C ASN A 158 -18.64 4.22 8.70
N GLU A 159 -17.96 5.36 8.64
CA GLU A 159 -18.28 6.35 7.62
C GLU A 159 -17.98 5.87 6.21
N LEU A 160 -18.83 6.34 5.29
CA LEU A 160 -18.73 6.11 3.86
C LEU A 160 -17.98 7.28 3.23
N TYR A 161 -16.86 7.01 2.58
CA TYR A 161 -16.01 8.02 1.98
C TYR A 161 -16.04 7.92 0.46
N GLU A 162 -16.06 9.05 -0.23
CA GLU A 162 -15.96 9.08 -1.69
C GLU A 162 -14.49 9.01 -2.12
N ILE A 163 -14.20 8.17 -3.10
CA ILE A 163 -12.87 8.04 -3.70
C ILE A 163 -12.67 9.22 -4.67
N LYS A 164 -11.89 10.20 -4.23
CA LYS A 164 -11.52 11.38 -5.02
C LYS A 164 -10.03 11.65 -4.89
N VAL A 165 -9.40 12.06 -5.99
CA VAL A 165 -8.05 12.63 -5.95
C VAL A 165 -8.17 14.09 -5.52
N PRO A 166 -7.59 14.50 -4.39
CA PRO A 166 -7.68 15.87 -3.94
C PRO A 166 -6.97 16.85 -4.88
N LYS A 167 -7.43 18.09 -4.88
CA LYS A 167 -6.85 19.15 -5.73
C LYS A 167 -5.48 19.65 -5.24
N SER A 168 -5.23 19.58 -3.93
CA SER A 168 -3.97 20.04 -3.32
C SER A 168 -3.77 19.43 -1.94
N ASN A 169 -2.53 19.36 -1.45
CA ASN A 169 -2.19 18.96 -0.08
C ASN A 169 -2.79 17.62 0.35
N PHE A 170 -2.40 16.57 -0.35
CA PHE A 170 -2.83 15.22 -0.07
C PHE A 170 -1.66 14.30 0.28
N PHE A 171 -2.00 13.18 0.89
CA PHE A 171 -1.16 12.01 0.99
C PHE A 171 -1.88 10.82 0.37
N ILE A 172 -1.10 9.83 -0.04
CA ILE A 172 -1.60 8.58 -0.60
C ILE A 172 -1.18 7.47 0.35
N TYR A 173 -2.13 6.66 0.79
CA TYR A 173 -1.83 5.37 1.40
C TYR A 173 -1.84 4.26 0.37
N TYR A 174 -0.88 3.37 0.51
CA TYR A 174 -0.73 2.19 -0.31
C TYR A 174 -0.98 0.98 0.56
N PHE A 175 -1.94 0.15 0.16
CA PHE A 175 -2.39 -1.01 0.91
C PHE A 175 -2.08 -2.28 0.14
N PHE A 176 -1.68 -3.33 0.85
CA PHE A 176 -1.94 -4.69 0.40
C PHE A 176 -3.41 -5.01 0.61
N PHE A 177 -4.06 -5.57 -0.40
CA PHE A 177 -5.25 -6.38 -0.18
C PHE A 177 -4.79 -7.81 0.12
N ILE A 178 -5.18 -8.33 1.27
CA ILE A 178 -4.76 -9.65 1.74
C ILE A 178 -5.59 -10.74 1.06
N ASP A 179 -6.88 -10.48 0.87
CA ASP A 179 -7.83 -11.35 0.20
C ASP A 179 -7.86 -11.05 -1.31
N ASN A 180 -8.00 -12.10 -2.13
CA ASN A 180 -8.02 -12.03 -3.58
C ASN A 180 -9.45 -12.25 -4.11
N PRO A 181 -9.92 -11.52 -5.15
CA PRO A 181 -11.18 -11.85 -5.82
C PRO A 181 -11.30 -13.27 -6.38
N ASP A 182 -10.17 -13.96 -6.59
CA ASP A 182 -10.12 -15.32 -7.14
C ASP A 182 -10.11 -16.44 -6.08
N ASP A 183 -10.00 -16.10 -4.79
CA ASP A 183 -9.97 -17.06 -3.67
C ASP A 183 -11.40 -17.37 -3.15
#